data_AF-A0A816HEX4-F1
#
_entry.id   AF-A0A816HEX4-F1
#
_cell.length_a   1.000
_cell.length_b   1.000
_cell.length_c   1.000
_cell.angle_alpha   90.00
_cell.angle_beta   90.00
_cell.angle_gamma   90.00
#
_symmetry.space_group_name_H-M   'P 1'
#
loop_
_entity.id
_entity.type
_entity.pdbx_description
1 polymer ?
#
loop_
_entity_poly.entity_id
_entity_poly.type
_entity_poly.pdbx_seq_one_letter_code
_entity_poly.pdbx_strand_id
1 'polypeptide(L)'
;MASSSFNDKHSALRFADVGALLKRMLAPIDGYEKAPLVSLEEAVKPFVNIVPKIERNVYVVQENCQNPEDSLTTDELASIMRYTYESMPREDSLYVKLNATLRSEQRKNLVPWFLYLRLILTALARLPSKRRSVFRGVKENLWLDYPTGKIFIWWGFSSCTSSVGVLENEEFFGTTGDRTLFQIECTTAKNIKKHSFITNEDEILLLPARQFEVTSCLNSGHGLHIVRLKEIKAVSAIPAGLKCETR
;
A
#
# COMPACT_ATOMS: atom_id res chain seq x y z
N MET A 1 15.00 -17.15 -31.69
CA MET A 1 13.75 -16.40 -31.91
C MET A 1 13.41 -15.68 -30.61
N ALA A 2 12.98 -14.43 -30.72
CA ALA A 2 13.15 -13.37 -29.73
C ALA A 2 12.64 -13.70 -28.30
N SER A 3 13.55 -13.59 -27.33
CA SER A 3 13.22 -13.43 -25.91
C SER A 3 12.56 -12.06 -25.73
N SER A 4 11.26 -12.02 -25.44
CA SER A 4 10.56 -10.78 -25.11
C SER A 4 10.97 -10.34 -23.71
N SER A 5 12.10 -9.63 -23.61
CA SER A 5 12.40 -8.78 -22.47
C SER A 5 11.43 -7.60 -22.51
N PHE A 6 10.22 -7.79 -22.01
CA PHE A 6 9.33 -6.68 -21.66
C PHE A 6 9.95 -5.96 -20.47
N ASN A 7 10.91 -5.09 -20.77
CA ASN A 7 11.36 -3.93 -20.01
C ASN A 7 11.00 -3.94 -18.52
N ASP A 8 11.78 -4.69 -17.72
CA ASP A 8 11.82 -4.72 -16.23
C ASP A 8 12.21 -3.36 -15.59
N LYS A 9 12.06 -2.26 -16.33
CA LYS A 9 12.75 -0.99 -16.09
C LYS A 9 11.93 0.09 -15.40
N HIS A 10 10.74 -0.18 -14.82
CA HIS A 10 9.91 0.91 -14.27
C HIS A 10 9.00 0.55 -13.06
N SER A 11 9.23 -0.52 -12.31
CA SER A 11 8.12 -1.14 -11.56
C SER A 11 7.83 -0.64 -10.13
N ALA A 12 8.49 0.38 -9.58
CA ALA A 12 8.62 0.44 -8.12
C ALA A 12 8.19 1.69 -7.36
N LEU A 13 7.64 2.69 -8.04
CA LEU A 13 7.46 4.00 -7.44
C LEU A 13 6.40 4.02 -6.32
N ARG A 14 5.62 2.94 -6.13
CA ARG A 14 4.65 2.81 -5.02
C ARG A 14 5.26 2.89 -3.62
N PHE A 15 6.51 2.45 -3.44
CA PHE A 15 7.21 2.58 -2.16
C PHE A 15 7.40 4.05 -1.74
N ALA A 16 7.52 4.96 -2.71
CA ALA A 16 7.70 6.39 -2.47
C ALA A 16 6.40 7.16 -2.16
N ASP A 17 5.22 6.54 -2.27
CA ASP A 17 3.93 7.22 -2.03
C ASP A 17 3.63 7.43 -0.53
N VAL A 18 4.35 8.35 0.10
CA VAL A 18 4.12 8.81 1.47
C VAL A 18 3.52 10.20 1.42
N GLY A 19 2.24 10.33 1.72
CA GLY A 19 1.62 11.66 1.83
C GLY A 19 1.98 12.35 3.15
N ALA A 20 1.80 13.67 3.19
CA ALA A 20 2.05 14.47 4.37
C ALA A 20 1.29 13.94 5.60
N LEU A 21 1.93 14.03 6.77
CA LEU A 21 1.27 13.74 8.04
C LEU A 21 0.15 14.76 8.27
N LEU A 22 -1.05 14.25 8.55
CA LEU A 22 -2.18 15.12 8.83
C LEU A 22 -2.02 15.78 10.19
N LYS A 23 -2.37 17.07 10.24
CA LYS A 23 -2.32 17.88 11.47
C LYS A 23 -3.46 17.55 12.44
N ARG A 24 -4.50 16.84 11.98
CA ARG A 24 -5.65 16.41 12.77
C ARG A 24 -5.96 14.93 12.56
N MET A 25 -6.57 14.34 13.57
CA MET A 25 -7.12 12.99 13.47
C MET A 25 -8.36 13.02 12.56
N LEU A 26 -8.42 12.08 11.62
CA LEU A 26 -9.59 11.90 10.77
C LEU A 26 -10.58 10.92 11.41
N ALA A 27 -11.84 11.01 10.99
CA ALA A 27 -12.83 9.99 11.31
C ALA A 27 -12.34 8.60 10.85
N PRO A 28 -12.78 7.51 11.50
CA PRO A 28 -12.53 6.16 11.01
C PRO A 28 -12.95 5.98 9.54
N ILE A 29 -12.32 5.04 8.85
CA ILE A 29 -12.82 4.60 7.54
C ILE A 29 -13.95 3.64 7.85
N ASP A 30 -15.20 4.06 7.62
CA ASP A 30 -16.41 3.30 7.93
C ASP A 30 -17.33 3.17 6.72
N GLY A 31 -18.22 2.17 6.75
CA GLY A 31 -19.30 2.00 5.78
C GLY A 31 -18.96 1.03 4.65
N TYR A 32 -17.69 0.87 4.29
CA TYR A 32 -17.27 -0.13 3.29
C TYR A 32 -17.56 -1.56 3.75
N GLU A 33 -17.59 -1.82 5.07
CA GLU A 33 -17.89 -3.14 5.63
C GLU A 33 -19.33 -3.59 5.32
N LYS A 34 -20.24 -2.62 5.14
CA LYS A 34 -21.64 -2.86 4.79
C LYS A 34 -21.84 -3.06 3.28
N ALA A 35 -20.84 -2.74 2.48
CA ALA A 35 -20.90 -2.95 1.04
C ALA A 35 -20.91 -4.46 0.73
N PRO A 36 -21.63 -4.89 -0.31
CA PRO A 36 -21.59 -6.28 -0.74
C PRO A 36 -20.18 -6.65 -1.21
N LEU A 37 -19.80 -7.92 -1.02
CA LEU A 37 -18.63 -8.48 -1.68
C LEU A 37 -19.01 -8.79 -3.13
N VAL A 38 -18.28 -8.24 -4.08
CA VAL A 38 -18.57 -8.30 -5.53
C VAL A 38 -17.32 -8.66 -6.32
N SER A 39 -17.45 -8.92 -7.62
CA SER A 39 -16.31 -9.16 -8.51
C SER A 39 -15.44 -7.91 -8.69
N LEU A 40 -14.22 -8.06 -9.21
CA LEU A 40 -13.35 -6.93 -9.47
C LEU A 40 -13.97 -5.94 -10.48
N GLU A 41 -14.62 -6.44 -11.54
CA GLU A 41 -15.25 -5.59 -12.55
C GLU A 41 -16.37 -4.75 -11.96
N GLU A 42 -17.18 -5.31 -11.06
CA GLU A 42 -18.23 -4.56 -10.36
C GLU A 42 -17.61 -3.53 -9.40
N ALA A 43 -16.58 -3.94 -8.64
CA ALA A 43 -15.93 -3.11 -7.64
C ALA A 43 -15.28 -1.84 -8.22
N VAL A 44 -14.88 -1.88 -9.49
CA VAL A 44 -14.19 -0.77 -10.18
C VAL A 44 -15.09 0.06 -11.08
N LYS A 45 -16.37 -0.29 -11.27
CA LYS A 45 -17.33 0.53 -12.06
C LYS A 45 -17.37 2.01 -11.63
N PRO A 46 -17.31 2.35 -10.32
CA PRO A 46 -17.29 3.77 -9.91
C PRO A 46 -16.03 4.53 -10.34
N PHE A 47 -14.99 3.84 -10.80
CA PHE A 47 -13.67 4.42 -11.09
C PHE A 47 -13.48 4.87 -12.53
N VAL A 48 -14.44 4.64 -13.43
CA VAL A 48 -14.30 4.98 -14.86
C VAL A 48 -13.88 6.45 -15.07
N ASN A 49 -14.35 7.36 -14.20
CA ASN A 49 -14.00 8.78 -14.23
C ASN A 49 -12.91 9.20 -13.22
N ILE A 50 -12.36 8.26 -12.45
CA ILE A 50 -11.38 8.51 -11.36
C ILE A 50 -10.00 7.96 -11.72
N VAL A 51 -9.97 6.77 -12.33
CA VAL A 51 -8.77 6.02 -12.69
C VAL A 51 -8.78 5.78 -14.20
N PRO A 52 -7.91 6.46 -14.97
CA PRO A 52 -7.86 6.26 -16.41
C PRO A 52 -7.62 4.81 -16.82
N LYS A 53 -8.27 4.37 -17.90
CA LYS A 53 -8.12 3.02 -18.50
C LYS A 53 -8.42 1.87 -17.53
N ILE A 54 -9.25 2.11 -16.50
CA ILE A 54 -9.50 1.11 -15.44
C ILE A 54 -10.00 -0.23 -16.00
N GLU A 55 -10.95 -0.23 -16.94
CA GLU A 55 -11.52 -1.44 -17.53
C GLU A 55 -10.47 -2.26 -18.26
N ARG A 56 -9.63 -1.61 -19.08
CA ARG A 56 -8.51 -2.26 -19.77
C ARG A 56 -7.52 -2.87 -18.78
N ASN A 57 -7.18 -2.15 -17.72
CA ASN A 57 -6.22 -2.63 -16.72
C ASN A 57 -6.80 -3.80 -15.91
N VAL A 58 -8.11 -3.81 -15.65
CA VAL A 58 -8.80 -4.92 -15.00
C VAL A 58 -8.74 -6.16 -15.88
N TYR A 59 -9.03 -6.03 -17.17
CA TYR A 59 -8.89 -7.13 -18.13
C TYR A 59 -7.47 -7.73 -18.09
N VAL A 60 -6.43 -6.88 -18.18
CA VAL A 60 -5.03 -7.35 -18.10
C VAL A 60 -4.75 -8.09 -16.80
N VAL A 61 -5.20 -7.56 -15.66
CA VAL A 61 -4.98 -8.20 -14.36
C VAL A 61 -5.66 -9.57 -14.28
N GLN A 62 -6.90 -9.68 -14.76
CA GLN A 62 -7.66 -10.92 -14.69
C GLN A 62 -7.04 -12.04 -15.54
N GLU A 63 -6.52 -11.72 -16.72
CA GLU A 63 -5.78 -12.68 -17.56
C GLU A 63 -4.53 -13.23 -16.86
N ASN A 64 -3.98 -12.48 -15.89
CA ASN A 64 -2.81 -12.88 -15.09
C ASN A 64 -3.19 -13.56 -13.75
N CYS A 65 -4.47 -13.64 -13.40
CA CYS A 65 -4.95 -14.27 -12.16
C CYS A 65 -5.17 -15.77 -12.34
N GLN A 66 -4.12 -16.51 -12.67
CA GLN A 66 -4.18 -17.96 -12.81
C GLN A 66 -3.83 -18.66 -11.49
N ASN A 67 -4.63 -19.67 -11.12
CA ASN A 67 -4.38 -20.56 -9.97
C ASN A 67 -4.17 -19.82 -8.64
N PRO A 68 -5.20 -19.15 -8.09
CA PRO A 68 -5.06 -18.42 -6.83
C PRO A 68 -4.61 -19.34 -5.69
N GLU A 69 -3.58 -18.92 -4.96
CA GLU A 69 -3.08 -19.56 -3.74
C GLU A 69 -3.74 -18.95 -2.49
N ASP A 70 -3.37 -19.44 -1.29
CA ASP A 70 -3.79 -18.88 0.01
C ASP A 70 -5.32 -18.78 0.20
N SER A 71 -6.07 -19.67 -0.45
CA SER A 71 -7.53 -19.72 -0.42
C SER A 71 -8.21 -18.43 -0.91
N LEU A 72 -7.52 -17.64 -1.73
CA LEU A 72 -8.08 -16.48 -2.40
C LEU A 72 -9.05 -16.93 -3.51
N THR A 73 -10.13 -16.19 -3.72
CA THR A 73 -10.88 -16.26 -4.98
C THR A 73 -10.11 -15.54 -6.09
N THR A 74 -10.48 -15.78 -7.35
CA THR A 74 -9.90 -15.07 -8.49
C THR A 74 -10.06 -13.55 -8.34
N ASP A 75 -11.23 -13.06 -7.92
CA ASP A 75 -11.48 -11.63 -7.71
C ASP A 75 -10.68 -11.04 -6.55
N GLU A 76 -10.50 -11.80 -5.47
CA GLU A 76 -9.69 -11.38 -4.33
C GLU A 76 -8.21 -11.24 -4.75
N LEU A 77 -7.66 -12.22 -5.48
CA LEU A 77 -6.32 -12.13 -6.07
C LEU A 77 -6.21 -10.94 -7.03
N ALA A 78 -7.18 -10.80 -7.94
CA ALA A 78 -7.22 -9.73 -8.93
C ALA A 78 -7.25 -8.35 -8.27
N SER A 79 -7.90 -8.19 -7.12
CA SER A 79 -7.89 -6.93 -6.37
C SER A 79 -6.50 -6.56 -5.84
N ILE A 80 -5.71 -7.54 -5.40
CA ILE A 80 -4.32 -7.32 -4.93
C ILE A 80 -3.41 -7.01 -6.12
N MET A 81 -3.52 -7.79 -7.20
CA MET A 81 -2.77 -7.54 -8.44
C MET A 81 -3.12 -6.16 -9.02
N ARG A 82 -4.40 -5.76 -9.02
CA ARG A 82 -4.80 -4.45 -9.54
C ARG A 82 -4.26 -3.31 -8.69
N TYR A 83 -4.21 -3.46 -7.37
CA TYR A 83 -3.59 -2.46 -6.48
C TYR A 83 -2.12 -2.25 -6.82
N THR A 84 -1.39 -3.33 -7.09
CA THR A 84 0.06 -3.29 -7.36
C THR A 84 0.42 -2.94 -8.80
N TYR A 85 -0.52 -3.09 -9.75
CA TYR A 85 -0.33 -2.73 -11.15
C TYR A 85 -0.11 -1.22 -11.34
N GLU A 86 1.10 -0.87 -11.79
CA GLU A 86 1.48 0.50 -12.14
C GLU A 86 0.99 0.88 -13.54
N SER A 87 0.27 1.99 -13.62
CA SER A 87 -0.21 2.56 -14.89
C SER A 87 0.79 3.60 -15.39
N MET A 88 0.76 3.86 -16.71
CA MET A 88 1.58 4.90 -17.33
C MET A 88 0.68 6.00 -17.90
N PRO A 89 0.84 7.26 -17.42
CA PRO A 89 1.80 7.71 -16.40
C PRO A 89 1.42 7.25 -14.96
N ARG A 90 2.39 7.26 -14.04
CA ARG A 90 2.27 6.68 -12.68
C ARG A 90 1.08 7.23 -11.92
N GLU A 91 0.82 8.53 -12.02
CA GLU A 91 -0.25 9.24 -11.34
C GLU A 91 -1.65 8.71 -11.68
N ASP A 92 -1.78 7.95 -12.77
CA ASP A 92 -3.01 7.27 -13.16
C ASP A 92 -3.19 5.90 -12.49
N SER A 93 -2.19 5.44 -11.73
CA SER A 93 -2.28 4.16 -11.01
C SER A 93 -3.35 4.19 -9.94
N LEU A 94 -4.08 3.08 -9.80
CA LEU A 94 -5.15 2.95 -8.82
C LEU A 94 -4.66 3.20 -7.39
N TYR A 95 -3.48 2.66 -7.03
CA TYR A 95 -2.92 2.85 -5.68
C TYR A 95 -2.69 4.33 -5.35
N VAL A 96 -2.24 5.13 -6.32
CA VAL A 96 -1.98 6.57 -6.13
C VAL A 96 -3.29 7.28 -5.81
N LYS A 97 -4.33 7.08 -6.63
CA LYS A 97 -5.65 7.72 -6.44
C LYS A 97 -6.32 7.24 -5.14
N LEU A 98 -6.25 5.95 -4.85
CA LEU A 98 -6.82 5.37 -3.63
C LEU A 98 -6.12 5.91 -2.39
N ASN A 99 -4.79 5.87 -2.33
CA ASN A 99 -4.05 6.35 -1.19
C ASN A 99 -4.22 7.86 -0.97
N ALA A 100 -4.28 8.66 -2.04
CA ALA A 100 -4.62 10.08 -1.94
C ALA A 100 -6.02 10.27 -1.33
N THR A 101 -7.01 9.47 -1.75
CA THR A 101 -8.38 9.53 -1.20
C THR A 101 -8.41 9.12 0.26
N LEU A 102 -7.68 8.07 0.66
CA LEU A 102 -7.58 7.61 2.05
C LEU A 102 -6.96 8.66 2.99
N ARG A 103 -6.03 9.47 2.48
CA ARG A 103 -5.43 10.59 3.21
C ARG A 103 -6.29 11.86 3.23
N SER A 104 -7.33 11.93 2.40
CA SER A 104 -8.19 13.10 2.32
C SER A 104 -9.04 13.27 3.57
N GLU A 105 -9.20 14.51 4.00
CA GLU A 105 -10.13 14.86 5.08
C GLU A 105 -11.59 14.74 4.62
N GLN A 106 -11.84 14.80 3.31
CA GLN A 106 -13.18 14.69 2.74
C GLN A 106 -13.62 13.23 2.63
N ARG A 107 -14.03 12.63 3.75
CA ARG A 107 -14.37 11.19 3.82
C ARG A 107 -15.48 10.72 2.89
N LYS A 108 -16.40 11.61 2.49
CA LYS A 108 -17.39 11.32 1.44
C LYS A 108 -16.75 10.88 0.10
N ASN A 109 -15.51 11.29 -0.17
CA ASN A 109 -14.79 10.92 -1.39
C ASN A 109 -14.37 9.44 -1.38
N LEU A 110 -14.43 8.76 -0.24
CA LEU A 110 -14.20 7.31 -0.16
C LEU A 110 -15.40 6.48 -0.59
N VAL A 111 -16.61 7.05 -0.66
CA VAL A 111 -17.83 6.29 -1.00
C VAL A 111 -17.71 5.52 -2.32
N PRO A 112 -17.18 6.10 -3.43
CA PRO A 112 -16.95 5.34 -4.67
C PRO A 112 -16.01 4.14 -4.49
N TRP A 113 -15.13 4.16 -3.48
CA TRP A 113 -14.13 3.13 -3.24
C TRP A 113 -14.64 1.99 -2.36
N PHE A 114 -15.85 2.07 -1.81
CA PHE A 114 -16.32 1.10 -0.80
C PHE A 114 -16.38 -0.33 -1.31
N LEU A 115 -16.83 -0.58 -2.54
CA LEU A 115 -16.84 -1.93 -3.12
C LEU A 115 -15.43 -2.49 -3.28
N TYR A 116 -14.50 -1.68 -3.79
CA TYR A 116 -13.10 -2.08 -3.94
C TYR A 116 -12.41 -2.29 -2.59
N LEU A 117 -12.61 -1.39 -1.62
CA LEU A 117 -12.10 -1.53 -0.26
C LEU A 117 -12.64 -2.79 0.40
N ARG A 118 -13.92 -3.09 0.23
CA ARG A 118 -14.54 -4.33 0.70
C ARG A 118 -13.86 -5.56 0.10
N LEU A 119 -13.59 -5.56 -1.21
CA LEU A 119 -12.95 -6.68 -1.89
C LEU A 119 -11.49 -6.87 -1.46
N ILE A 120 -10.65 -5.83 -1.57
CA ILE A 120 -9.22 -5.94 -1.28
C ILE A 120 -8.93 -6.19 0.20
N LEU A 121 -9.70 -5.60 1.12
CA LEU A 121 -9.50 -5.86 2.55
C LEU A 121 -9.95 -7.27 2.93
N THR A 122 -10.98 -7.81 2.28
CA THR A 122 -11.35 -9.23 2.41
C THR A 122 -10.22 -10.14 1.92
N ALA A 123 -9.67 -9.86 0.74
CA ALA A 123 -8.55 -10.61 0.19
C ALA A 123 -7.33 -10.60 1.12
N LEU A 124 -6.91 -9.42 1.58
CA LEU A 124 -5.76 -9.27 2.48
C LEU A 124 -6.01 -9.87 3.87
N ALA A 125 -7.27 -9.98 4.32
CA ALA A 125 -7.60 -10.64 5.58
C ALA A 125 -7.32 -12.15 5.54
N ARG A 126 -7.43 -12.80 4.36
CA ARG A 126 -7.10 -14.23 4.18
C ARG A 126 -5.60 -14.51 4.29
N LEU A 127 -4.77 -13.54 3.94
CA LEU A 127 -3.33 -13.66 4.05
C LEU A 127 -2.88 -13.59 5.51
N PRO A 128 -1.87 -14.37 5.95
CA PRO A 128 -1.38 -14.34 7.32
C PRO A 128 -0.75 -12.99 7.65
N SER A 129 -1.11 -12.43 8.82
CA SER A 129 -0.42 -11.28 9.40
C SER A 129 0.87 -11.75 10.05
N LYS A 130 2.02 -11.19 9.65
CA LYS A 130 3.32 -11.57 10.22
C LYS A 130 3.99 -10.39 10.92
N ARG A 131 4.61 -10.67 12.06
CA ARG A 131 5.56 -9.75 12.69
C ARG A 131 6.88 -9.80 11.93
N ARG A 132 7.37 -8.64 11.48
CA ARG A 132 8.69 -8.52 10.82
C ARG A 132 9.15 -7.07 10.73
N SER A 133 10.43 -6.88 10.40
CA SER A 133 10.93 -5.59 9.96
C SER A 133 10.74 -5.44 8.45
N VAL A 134 10.27 -4.27 8.03
CA VAL A 134 10.13 -3.90 6.62
C VAL A 134 10.70 -2.52 6.37
N PHE A 135 10.94 -2.21 5.10
CA PHE A 135 11.56 -0.97 4.68
C PHE A 135 10.70 -0.22 3.68
N ARG A 136 10.72 1.10 3.76
CA ARG A 136 10.05 1.98 2.81
C ARG A 136 10.93 3.20 2.52
N GLY A 137 11.30 3.38 1.25
CA GLY A 137 12.11 4.52 0.80
C GLY A 137 11.25 5.62 0.18
N VAL A 138 11.59 6.87 0.49
CA VAL A 138 10.98 8.08 -0.11
C VAL A 138 12.10 9.02 -0.55
N LYS A 139 12.00 9.56 -1.77
CA LYS A 139 12.96 10.52 -2.35
C LYS A 139 12.68 11.97 -1.92
N GLU A 140 12.45 12.15 -0.62
CA GLU A 140 12.22 13.45 0.01
C GLU A 140 12.83 13.45 1.41
N ASN A 141 13.22 14.63 1.89
CA ASN A 141 13.61 14.83 3.29
C ASN A 141 12.36 15.04 4.16
N LEU A 142 11.99 14.02 4.92
CA LEU A 142 10.86 14.03 5.84
C LEU A 142 11.31 14.10 7.32
N TRP A 143 12.60 14.34 7.58
CA TRP A 143 13.18 14.28 8.92
C TRP A 143 12.39 15.07 9.97
N LEU A 144 12.03 16.31 9.63
CA LEU A 144 11.32 17.23 10.53
C LEU A 144 9.87 16.80 10.80
N ASP A 145 9.26 16.01 9.92
CA ASP A 145 7.89 15.52 10.09
C ASP A 145 7.81 14.37 11.09
N TYR A 146 8.93 13.67 11.34
CA TYR A 146 8.98 12.48 12.19
C TYR A 146 9.98 12.65 13.36
N PRO A 147 9.75 13.58 14.30
CA PRO A 147 10.56 13.65 15.52
C PRO A 147 10.37 12.38 16.38
N THR A 148 11.43 11.97 17.08
CA THR A 148 11.39 10.82 17.99
C THR A 148 10.30 10.97 19.07
N GLY A 149 9.61 9.88 19.39
CA GLY A 149 8.47 9.84 20.30
C GLY A 149 7.13 10.26 19.67
N LYS A 150 7.13 10.78 18.43
CA LYS A 150 5.87 11.14 17.74
C LYS A 150 5.07 9.89 17.43
N ILE A 151 3.77 9.96 17.75
CA ILE A 151 2.78 8.97 17.34
C ILE A 151 1.93 9.56 16.21
N PHE A 152 1.73 8.78 15.14
CA PHE A 152 0.94 9.20 13.97
C PHE A 152 0.24 8.01 13.32
N ILE A 153 -0.65 8.31 12.36
CA ILE A 153 -1.39 7.31 11.59
C ILE A 153 -1.01 7.45 10.10
N TRP A 154 -0.66 6.34 9.46
CA TRP A 154 -0.66 6.26 8.00
C TRP A 154 -2.01 5.79 7.51
N TRP A 155 -2.74 6.73 6.88
CA TRP A 155 -4.11 6.51 6.43
C TRP A 155 -4.21 5.70 5.15
N GLY A 156 -3.22 5.80 4.25
CA GLY A 156 -3.16 4.99 3.04
C GLY A 156 -2.60 3.60 3.29
N PHE A 157 -2.75 2.72 2.31
CA PHE A 157 -1.94 1.51 2.24
C PHE A 157 -0.46 1.88 2.11
N SER A 158 0.40 1.06 2.71
CA SER A 158 1.85 1.28 2.65
C SER A 158 2.54 0.08 2.02
N SER A 159 2.93 0.23 0.74
CA SER A 159 3.87 -0.70 0.11
C SER A 159 5.23 -0.55 0.77
N CYS A 160 5.79 -1.67 1.19
CA CYS A 160 7.10 -1.82 1.83
C CYS A 160 7.80 -3.04 1.21
N THR A 161 9.11 -3.13 1.37
CA THR A 161 9.86 -4.33 0.97
C THR A 161 10.53 -4.95 2.19
N SER A 162 10.74 -6.27 2.15
CA SER A 162 11.59 -6.95 3.14
C SER A 162 13.06 -7.07 2.70
N SER A 163 13.39 -6.66 1.47
CA SER A 163 14.73 -6.73 0.91
C SER A 163 15.34 -5.33 0.83
N VAL A 164 16.48 -5.13 1.50
CA VAL A 164 17.21 -3.85 1.45
C VAL A 164 17.79 -3.61 0.05
N GLY A 165 18.19 -4.66 -0.68
CA GLY A 165 18.75 -4.53 -2.02
C GLY A 165 17.78 -3.95 -3.05
N VAL A 166 16.47 -4.11 -2.83
CA VAL A 166 15.43 -3.46 -3.66
C VAL A 166 15.50 -1.94 -3.53
N LEU A 167 15.98 -1.41 -2.41
CA LEU A 167 16.13 0.02 -2.16
C LEU A 167 17.39 0.61 -2.83
N GLU A 168 18.39 -0.21 -3.16
CA GLU A 168 19.60 0.30 -3.83
C GLU A 168 19.35 0.69 -5.28
N ASN A 169 18.21 0.29 -5.85
CA ASN A 169 17.82 0.67 -7.19
C ASN A 169 17.50 2.18 -7.26
N GLU A 170 18.16 2.86 -8.20
CA GLU A 170 18.05 4.31 -8.44
C GLU A 170 16.62 4.78 -8.74
N GLU A 171 15.75 3.94 -9.28
CA GLU A 171 14.34 4.30 -9.48
C GLU A 171 13.56 4.32 -8.16
N PHE A 172 13.94 3.49 -7.18
CA PHE A 172 13.23 3.27 -5.92
C PHE A 172 13.59 4.34 -4.88
N PHE A 173 14.86 4.39 -4.50
CA PHE A 173 15.39 5.25 -3.45
C PHE A 173 16.69 5.90 -3.90
N GLY A 174 17.54 5.12 -4.58
CA GLY A 174 18.81 5.58 -5.10
C GLY A 174 19.82 5.95 -4.02
N THR A 175 20.99 6.39 -4.48
CA THR A 175 22.16 6.64 -3.62
C THR A 175 22.45 8.11 -3.39
N THR A 176 21.71 9.02 -4.04
CA THR A 176 21.95 10.47 -4.00
C THR A 176 20.66 11.25 -3.76
N GLY A 177 20.81 12.54 -3.41
CA GLY A 177 19.68 13.44 -3.14
C GLY A 177 19.06 13.26 -1.76
N ASP A 178 18.18 14.19 -1.42
CA ASP A 178 17.42 14.18 -0.16
C ASP A 178 16.43 13.01 -0.15
N ARG A 179 16.57 12.13 0.85
CA ARG A 179 15.80 10.89 0.91
C ARG A 179 15.63 10.39 2.34
N THR A 180 14.50 9.76 2.59
CA THR A 180 14.10 9.21 3.89
C THR A 180 13.82 7.72 3.79
N LEU A 181 14.58 6.92 4.53
CA LEU A 181 14.36 5.49 4.70
C LEU A 181 13.61 5.23 6.00
N PHE A 182 12.39 4.70 5.90
CA PHE A 182 11.66 4.18 7.04
C PHE A 182 12.06 2.73 7.29
N GLN A 183 12.56 2.44 8.49
CA GLN A 183 12.73 1.07 9.01
C GLN A 183 11.59 0.79 9.97
N ILE A 184 10.71 -0.17 9.65
CA ILE A 184 9.43 -0.33 10.33
C ILE A 184 9.35 -1.71 10.97
N GLU A 185 9.24 -1.75 12.29
CA GLU A 185 8.86 -2.96 13.02
C GLU A 185 7.34 -3.09 12.99
N CYS A 186 6.83 -4.03 12.19
CA CYS A 186 5.40 -4.26 12.03
C CYS A 186 4.95 -5.60 12.61
N THR A 187 3.68 -5.67 12.95
CA THR A 187 2.96 -6.83 13.51
C THR A 187 1.85 -7.33 12.58
N THR A 188 1.37 -6.47 11.68
CA THR A 188 0.25 -6.75 10.78
C THR A 188 0.63 -6.85 9.30
N ALA A 189 1.93 -7.01 8.99
CA ALA A 189 2.41 -7.08 7.62
C ALA A 189 1.78 -8.22 6.82
N LYS A 190 1.30 -7.91 5.62
CA LYS A 190 0.78 -8.86 4.63
C LYS A 190 1.82 -9.07 3.54
N ASN A 191 2.34 -10.29 3.40
CA ASN A 191 3.21 -10.61 2.28
C ASN A 191 2.36 -10.82 1.03
N ILE A 192 2.52 -9.94 0.04
CA ILE A 192 1.77 -9.99 -1.21
C ILE A 192 2.66 -10.30 -2.41
N LYS A 193 3.92 -10.72 -2.21
CA LYS A 193 4.87 -11.02 -3.30
C LYS A 193 4.27 -11.94 -4.38
N LYS A 194 3.59 -13.02 -3.96
CA LYS A 194 2.98 -14.00 -4.86
C LYS A 194 1.69 -13.51 -5.53
N HIS A 195 1.10 -12.45 -4.99
CA HIS A 195 -0.20 -11.91 -5.35
C HIS A 195 -0.10 -10.54 -6.03
N SER A 196 1.12 -10.02 -6.16
CA SER A 196 1.43 -8.76 -6.79
C SER A 196 1.56 -8.94 -8.30
N PHE A 197 1.18 -7.92 -9.05
CA PHE A 197 1.45 -7.87 -10.48
C PHE A 197 2.96 -7.79 -10.77
N ILE A 198 3.75 -7.36 -9.77
CA ILE A 198 5.20 -7.19 -9.86
C ILE A 198 5.86 -8.12 -8.83
N THR A 199 6.47 -9.20 -9.31
CA THR A 199 6.86 -10.36 -8.49
C THR A 199 8.27 -10.27 -7.88
N ASN A 200 9.10 -9.33 -8.36
CA ASN A 200 10.53 -9.20 -8.04
C ASN A 200 10.84 -8.22 -6.89
N GLU A 201 9.84 -7.66 -6.21
CA GLU A 201 10.05 -6.57 -5.21
C GLU A 201 9.92 -7.01 -3.74
N ASP A 202 9.70 -8.30 -3.49
CA ASP A 202 9.45 -8.85 -2.14
C ASP A 202 8.41 -8.03 -1.35
N GLU A 203 7.34 -7.64 -2.04
CA GLU A 203 6.41 -6.63 -1.55
C GLU A 203 5.63 -7.10 -0.32
N ILE A 204 5.68 -6.26 0.70
CA ILE A 204 4.92 -6.35 1.93
C ILE A 204 3.98 -5.15 1.99
N LEU A 205 2.69 -5.42 2.18
CA LEU A 205 1.68 -4.39 2.28
C LEU A 205 1.26 -4.21 3.75
N LEU A 206 1.28 -2.97 4.22
CA LEU A 206 0.61 -2.58 5.46
C LEU A 206 -0.75 -1.98 5.13
N LEU A 207 -1.77 -2.37 5.90
CA LEU A 207 -3.15 -1.93 5.69
C LEU A 207 -3.31 -0.42 5.98
N PRO A 208 -4.43 0.20 5.55
CA PRO A 208 -4.78 1.56 5.90
C PRO A 208 -4.97 1.76 7.41
N ALA A 209 -4.86 3.02 7.82
CA ALA A 209 -5.11 3.47 9.19
C ALA A 209 -4.32 2.68 10.24
N ARG A 210 -3.02 2.44 9.99
CA ARG A 210 -2.09 1.88 10.99
C ARG A 210 -1.42 3.00 11.79
N GLN A 211 -1.22 2.75 13.07
CA GLN A 211 -0.60 3.70 13.99
C GLN A 211 0.86 3.30 14.24
N PHE A 212 1.73 4.28 14.25
CA PHE A 212 3.16 4.09 14.44
C PHE A 212 3.71 5.10 15.44
N GLU A 213 4.75 4.67 16.16
CA GLU A 213 5.61 5.52 16.99
C GLU A 213 6.98 5.66 16.33
N VAL A 214 7.53 6.86 16.30
CA VAL A 214 8.92 7.10 15.90
C VAL A 214 9.84 6.73 17.05
N THR A 215 10.59 5.63 16.91
CA THR A 215 11.46 5.13 17.98
C THR A 215 12.86 5.73 17.96
N SER A 216 13.37 6.09 16.78
CA SER A 216 14.65 6.80 16.64
C SER A 216 14.78 7.42 15.25
N CYS A 217 15.63 8.45 15.14
CA CYS A 217 15.98 9.07 13.88
C CYS A 217 17.52 9.15 13.77
N LEU A 218 18.07 8.85 12.59
CA LEU A 218 19.50 8.94 12.29
C LEU A 218 19.73 9.74 10.99
N ASN A 219 20.52 10.80 11.05
CA ASN A 219 21.04 11.46 9.85
C ASN A 219 22.32 10.72 9.45
N SER A 220 22.30 10.04 8.30
CA SER A 220 23.41 9.24 7.79
C SER A 220 24.34 10.02 6.85
N GLY A 221 24.13 11.34 6.73
CA GLY A 221 24.87 12.19 5.79
C GLY A 221 24.41 12.03 4.35
N HIS A 222 24.95 12.85 3.44
CA HIS A 222 24.69 12.77 2.00
C HIS A 222 23.20 12.76 1.60
N GLY A 223 22.38 13.52 2.33
CA GLY A 223 20.93 13.62 2.11
C GLY A 223 20.10 12.44 2.63
N LEU A 224 20.73 11.41 3.23
CA LEU A 224 20.05 10.23 3.75
C LEU A 224 19.62 10.40 5.21
N HIS A 225 18.31 10.29 5.43
CA HIS A 225 17.70 10.25 6.75
C HIS A 225 17.06 8.88 6.99
N ILE A 226 17.34 8.28 8.15
CA ILE A 226 16.73 7.00 8.56
C ILE A 226 15.79 7.28 9.72
N VAL A 227 14.52 6.88 9.57
CA VAL A 227 13.49 7.00 10.59
C VAL A 227 13.05 5.59 10.99
N ARG A 228 13.22 5.24 12.27
CA ARG A 228 12.74 3.96 12.80
C ARG A 228 11.34 4.11 13.36
N LEU A 229 10.46 3.22 12.93
CA LEU A 229 9.06 3.20 13.29
C LEU A 229 8.73 1.87 13.96
N LYS A 230 7.83 1.91 14.94
CA LYS A 230 7.22 0.72 15.54
C LYS A 230 5.72 0.80 15.37
N GLU A 231 5.12 -0.23 14.77
CA GLU A 231 3.66 -0.35 14.74
C GLU A 231 3.16 -0.56 16.16
N ILE A 232 2.22 0.29 16.57
CA ILE A 232 1.55 0.20 17.87
C ILE A 232 0.09 -0.18 17.67
N LYS A 233 -0.48 -0.89 18.65
CA LYS A 233 -1.92 -1.19 18.63
C LYS A 233 -2.67 0.12 18.70
N ALA A 234 -3.69 0.28 17.85
CA ALA A 234 -4.60 1.41 17.93
C ALA A 234 -5.17 1.49 19.35
N VAL A 235 -5.09 2.67 19.97
CA VAL A 235 -5.79 2.93 21.24
C VAL A 235 -7.28 2.69 20.99
N SER A 236 -7.92 1.95 21.89
CA SER A 236 -9.27 1.36 21.81
C SER A 236 -10.46 2.32 21.59
N ALA A 237 -10.21 3.57 21.21
CA ALA A 237 -11.22 4.54 20.80
C ALA A 237 -11.61 4.44 19.30
N ILE A 238 -10.94 3.57 18.52
CA ILE A 238 -11.28 3.30 17.13
C ILE A 238 -11.79 1.85 17.06
N PRO A 239 -13.07 1.60 16.77
CA PRO A 239 -13.54 0.25 16.49
C PRO A 239 -12.73 -0.29 15.31
N ALA A 240 -11.91 -1.30 15.57
CA ALA A 240 -11.24 -2.05 14.53
C ALA A 240 -12.32 -2.77 13.70
N GLY A 241 -12.64 -2.22 12.53
CA GLY A 241 -13.55 -2.83 11.54
C GLY A 241 -13.03 -4.14 10.91
N LEU A 242 -11.92 -4.69 11.41
CA LEU A 242 -11.50 -6.06 11.13
C LEU A 242 -11.37 -6.82 12.45
N LYS A 243 -12.50 -7.31 12.98
CA LYS A 243 -12.46 -8.53 13.76
C LYS A 243 -12.36 -9.68 12.76
N CYS A 244 -11.24 -10.39 12.81
CA CYS A 244 -11.03 -11.62 12.08
C CYS A 244 -12.07 -12.63 12.61
N GLU A 245 -13.14 -12.87 11.86
CA GLU A 245 -14.03 -14.00 12.13
C GLU A 245 -13.30 -15.26 11.67
N THR A 246 -12.62 -15.92 12.60
CA THR A 246 -12.24 -17.32 12.46
C THR A 246 -13.54 -18.15 12.40
N ARG A 247 -13.80 -18.75 11.24
CA ARG A 247 -14.54 -20.01 11.17
C ARG A 247 -13.56 -21.16 11.26
#